data_AF-A0A955F7J6-F1
#
_entry.id   AF-A0A955F7J6-F1
#
_cell.length_a   1.000
_cell.length_b   1.000
_cell.length_c   1.000
_cell.angle_alpha   90.00
_cell.angle_beta   90.00
_cell.angle_gamma   90.00
#
_symmetry.space_group_name_H-M   'P 1'
#
loop_
_entity.id
_entity.type
_entity.pdbx_description
1 polymer ?
#
loop_
_entity_poly.entity_id
_entity_poly.type
_entity_poly.pdbx_seq_one_letter_code
_entity_poly.pdbx_strand_id
1 'polypeptide(L)'
;MTYSTSLSMGKSRFAMRGQNAVSFRNESRRLGPVTNAIVLIVLICLIGLVYLTQVTKTNAYSYQIEELQTKQTSLKEEQKDLELTAARLRSIDSEAVAKASAGLVSVAPSGAIE
;
A
#
# COMPACT_ATOMS: atom_id res chain seq x y z
N MET A 1 -37.85 27.23 49.96
CA MET A 1 -37.02 26.20 49.32
C MET A 1 -36.18 25.55 50.41
N THR A 2 -36.45 24.30 50.74
CA THR A 2 -35.58 23.51 51.64
C THR A 2 -35.74 22.05 51.25
N TYR A 3 -34.68 21.51 50.68
CA TYR A 3 -34.57 20.13 50.21
C TYR A 3 -34.29 19.22 51.42
N SER A 4 -35.23 18.34 51.76
CA SER A 4 -34.98 17.27 52.72
C SER A 4 -34.41 16.06 51.98
N THR A 5 -33.09 15.96 51.97
CA THR A 5 -32.32 14.79 51.57
C THR A 5 -32.61 13.64 52.54
N SER A 6 -33.31 12.59 52.09
CA SER A 6 -33.43 11.35 52.84
C SER A 6 -32.27 10.41 52.50
N LEU A 7 -31.35 10.26 53.44
CA LEU A 7 -30.28 9.26 53.43
C LEU A 7 -30.88 7.86 53.25
N SER A 8 -30.51 7.17 52.17
CA SER A 8 -30.77 5.74 51.99
C SER A 8 -29.84 4.94 52.89
N MET A 9 -30.24 4.76 54.15
CA MET A 9 -29.58 3.83 55.06
C MET A 9 -29.87 2.39 54.59
N GLY A 10 -28.83 1.70 54.13
CA GLY A 10 -28.89 0.31 53.69
C GLY A 10 -29.39 -0.59 54.82
N LYS A 11 -30.69 -0.91 54.80
CA LYS A 11 -31.28 -1.91 55.68
C LYS A 11 -30.77 -3.28 55.23
N SER A 12 -29.73 -3.80 55.89
CA SER A 12 -29.47 -5.23 55.93
C SER A 12 -30.67 -5.88 56.62
N ARG A 13 -31.70 -6.21 55.83
CA ARG A 13 -32.89 -6.89 56.34
C ARG A 13 -32.47 -8.28 56.77
N PHE A 14 -32.42 -8.51 58.08
CA PHE A 14 -32.37 -9.87 58.63
C PHE A 14 -33.53 -10.65 58.02
N ALA A 15 -33.22 -11.76 57.35
CA ALA A 15 -34.21 -12.66 56.77
C ALA A 15 -35.08 -13.23 57.90
N MET A 16 -36.35 -12.83 57.93
CA MET A 16 -37.35 -13.35 58.87
C MET A 16 -37.76 -14.77 58.45
N ARG A 17 -37.96 -15.67 59.42
CA ARG A 17 -38.45 -17.04 59.16
C ARG A 17 -39.82 -16.98 58.48
N GLY A 18 -39.98 -17.71 57.37
CA GLY A 18 -41.22 -17.80 56.60
C GLY A 18 -41.30 -16.90 55.35
N GLN A 19 -40.23 -16.15 55.02
CA GLN A 19 -40.18 -15.36 53.79
C GLN A 19 -39.28 -16.05 52.75
N ASN A 20 -39.85 -16.34 51.57
CA ASN A 20 -39.12 -16.93 50.47
C ASN A 20 -38.27 -15.85 49.79
N ALA A 21 -37.02 -15.70 50.22
CA ALA A 21 -36.07 -14.75 49.64
C ALA A 21 -35.52 -15.32 48.33
N VAL A 22 -36.10 -14.91 47.20
CA VAL A 22 -35.54 -15.24 45.89
C VAL A 22 -34.36 -14.31 45.59
N SER A 23 -33.16 -14.88 45.57
CA SER A 23 -31.98 -14.16 45.10
C SER A 23 -31.89 -14.28 43.58
N PHE A 24 -31.97 -13.15 42.88
CA PHE A 24 -31.63 -13.10 41.46
C PHE A 24 -30.11 -13.09 41.36
N ARG A 25 -29.51 -14.29 41.31
CA ARG A 25 -28.13 -14.42 40.88
C ARG A 25 -28.08 -13.97 39.43
N ASN A 26 -27.51 -12.80 39.19
CA ASN A 26 -27.03 -12.43 37.85
C ASN A 26 -25.88 -13.37 37.54
N GLU A 27 -26.22 -14.55 37.01
CA GLU A 27 -25.25 -15.50 36.50
C GLU A 27 -24.60 -14.84 35.30
N SER A 28 -23.43 -14.24 35.52
CA SER A 28 -22.59 -13.72 34.44
C SER A 28 -22.44 -14.89 33.47
N ARG A 29 -23.05 -14.82 32.27
CA ARG A 29 -22.86 -15.80 31.20
C ARG A 29 -21.38 -15.77 30.83
N ARG A 30 -20.59 -16.54 31.55
CA ARG A 30 -19.18 -16.75 31.26
C ARG A 30 -19.14 -17.80 30.17
N LEU A 31 -18.41 -17.50 29.11
CA LEU A 31 -18.08 -18.48 28.09
C LEU A 31 -17.36 -19.64 28.81
N GLY A 32 -17.86 -20.85 28.63
CA GLY A 32 -17.28 -22.03 29.25
C GLY A 32 -15.85 -22.28 28.75
N PRO A 33 -15.03 -23.04 29.48
CA PRO A 33 -13.64 -23.32 29.11
C PRO A 33 -13.51 -23.90 27.69
N VAL A 34 -14.49 -24.72 27.26
CA VAL A 34 -14.56 -25.28 25.91
C VAL A 34 -14.79 -24.21 24.85
N THR A 35 -15.74 -23.29 25.06
CA THR A 35 -16.02 -22.20 24.12
C THR A 35 -14.82 -21.27 23.98
N ASN A 36 -14.12 -20.96 25.08
CA ASN A 36 -12.91 -20.14 25.03
C ASN A 36 -11.78 -20.82 24.24
N ALA A 37 -11.59 -22.13 24.41
CA ALA A 37 -10.58 -22.89 23.65
C ALA A 37 -10.88 -22.90 22.14
N ILE A 38 -12.15 -23.11 21.76
CA ILE A 38 -12.57 -23.07 20.35
C ILE A 38 -12.34 -21.68 19.76
N VAL A 39 -12.68 -20.62 20.49
CA VAL A 39 -12.44 -19.24 20.05
C VAL A 39 -10.95 -18.98 19.82
N LEU A 40 -10.07 -19.44 20.71
CA LEU A 40 -8.62 -19.32 20.52
C LEU A 40 -8.12 -20.05 19.27
N ILE A 41 -8.59 -21.28 19.03
CA ILE A 41 -8.22 -22.06 17.85
C ILE A 41 -8.65 -21.33 16.57
N VAL A 42 -9.89 -20.84 16.53
CA VAL A 42 -10.42 -20.07 15.40
C VAL A 42 -9.60 -18.80 15.17
N LEU A 43 -9.23 -18.09 16.23
CA LEU A 43 -8.46 -16.86 16.13
C LEU A 43 -7.06 -17.12 15.55
N ILE A 44 -6.38 -18.16 15.99
CA ILE A 44 -5.09 -18.60 15.41
C ILE A 44 -5.27 -18.97 13.94
N CYS A 45 -6.33 -19.70 13.61
CA CYS A 45 -6.63 -20.09 12.23
C CYS A 45 -6.86 -18.88 11.33
N LEU A 46 -7.63 -17.88 11.78
CA LEU A 46 -7.85 -16.64 11.05
C LEU A 46 -6.56 -15.86 10.80
N ILE A 47 -5.68 -15.77 11.80
CA ILE A 47 -4.35 -15.15 11.64
C ILE A 47 -3.54 -15.92 10.58
N GLY A 48 -3.55 -17.26 10.64
CA GLY A 48 -2.87 -18.10 9.65
C GLY A 48 -3.39 -17.92 8.23
N LEU A 49 -4.72 -17.82 8.05
CA LEU A 49 -5.34 -17.57 6.74
C LEU A 49 -4.97 -16.19 6.20
N VAL A 50 -4.98 -15.16 7.04
CA VAL A 50 -4.53 -13.81 6.66
C VAL A 50 -3.07 -13.84 6.22
N TYR A 51 -2.19 -14.52 6.95
CA TYR A 51 -0.79 -14.68 6.57
C TYR A 51 -0.64 -15.39 5.22
N LEU A 52 -1.37 -16.48 5.00
CA LEU A 52 -1.34 -17.21 3.74
C LEU A 52 -1.79 -16.33 2.56
N THR A 53 -2.86 -15.55 2.72
CA THR A 53 -3.31 -14.63 1.67
C THR A 53 -2.32 -13.52 1.38
N GLN A 54 -1.59 -13.01 2.40
CA GLN A 54 -0.51 -12.06 2.19
C GLN A 54 0.63 -12.70 1.41
N VAL A 55 1.05 -13.92 1.76
CA VAL A 55 2.09 -14.64 1.04
C VAL A 55 1.70 -14.88 -0.42
N THR A 56 0.48 -15.35 -0.70
CA THR A 56 0.02 -15.57 -2.09
C THR A 56 -0.05 -14.27 -2.90
N LYS A 57 -0.58 -13.19 -2.32
CA LYS A 57 -0.68 -11.89 -3.01
C LYS A 57 0.70 -11.24 -3.20
N THR A 58 1.57 -11.27 -2.20
CA THR A 58 2.93 -10.73 -2.30
C THR A 58 3.74 -11.49 -3.34
N ASN A 59 3.65 -12.82 -3.40
CA ASN A 59 4.32 -13.60 -4.45
C ASN A 59 3.85 -13.19 -5.86
N ALA A 60 2.54 -13.01 -6.05
CA ALA A 60 2.00 -12.59 -7.34
C ALA A 60 2.37 -11.15 -7.73
N TYR A 61 2.48 -10.23 -6.76
CA TYR A 61 2.95 -8.87 -7.01
C TYR A 61 4.46 -8.82 -7.28
N SER A 62 5.26 -9.65 -6.60
CA SER A 62 6.69 -9.73 -6.85
C SER A 62 7.00 -10.14 -8.29
N TYR A 63 6.30 -11.14 -8.84
CA TYR A 63 6.49 -11.54 -10.24
C TYR A 63 6.11 -10.43 -11.23
N GLN A 64 5.02 -9.70 -10.97
CA GLN A 64 4.63 -8.57 -11.82
C GLN A 64 5.65 -7.42 -11.74
N ILE A 65 6.19 -7.15 -10.55
CA ILE A 65 7.21 -6.11 -10.36
C ILE A 65 8.50 -6.51 -11.08
N GLU A 66 8.94 -7.76 -10.97
CA GLU A 66 10.12 -8.26 -11.66
C GLU A 66 9.94 -8.17 -13.19
N GLU A 67 8.79 -8.59 -13.72
CA GLU A 67 8.49 -8.46 -15.15
C GLU A 67 8.50 -6.99 -15.62
N LEU A 68 7.92 -6.08 -14.84
CA LEU A 68 7.93 -4.65 -15.13
C LEU A 68 9.34 -4.05 -15.05
N GLN A 69 10.17 -4.49 -14.09
CA GLN A 69 11.56 -4.05 -13.97
C GLN A 69 12.42 -4.57 -15.13
N THR A 70 12.23 -5.82 -15.56
CA THR A 70 12.89 -6.37 -16.75
C THR A 70 12.50 -5.58 -18.00
N LYS A 71 11.19 -5.34 -18.20
CA LYS A 71 10.70 -4.52 -19.31
C LYS A 71 11.28 -3.11 -19.28
N GLN A 72 11.28 -2.46 -18.13
CA GLN A 72 11.85 -1.13 -17.96
C GLN A 72 13.35 -1.10 -18.30
N THR A 73 14.10 -2.12 -17.88
CA THR A 73 15.52 -2.24 -18.16
C THR A 73 15.76 -2.41 -19.66
N SER A 74 15.00 -3.30 -20.32
CA SER A 74 15.09 -3.52 -21.76
C SER A 74 14.76 -2.26 -22.58
N LEU A 75 13.68 -1.56 -22.23
CA LEU A 75 13.29 -0.32 -22.91
C LEU A 75 14.32 0.80 -22.73
N LYS A 76 14.98 0.86 -21.56
CA LYS A 76 16.03 1.83 -21.29
C LYS A 76 17.30 1.54 -22.09
N GLU A 77 17.61 0.26 -22.29
CA GLU A 77 18.72 -0.17 -23.15
C GLU A 77 18.42 0.13 -24.63
N GLU A 78 17.21 -0.15 -25.10
CA GLU A 78 16.78 0.18 -26.46
C GLU A 78 16.79 1.69 -26.71
N GLN A 79 16.34 2.50 -25.74
CA GLN A 79 16.42 3.96 -25.84
C GLN A 79 17.88 4.45 -25.97
N LYS A 80 18.80 3.85 -25.20
CA LYS A 80 20.23 4.19 -25.25
C LYS A 80 20.82 3.85 -26.62
N ASP A 81 20.45 2.72 -27.19
CA ASP A 81 20.93 2.30 -28.51
C ASP A 81 20.37 3.19 -29.63
N LEU A 82 19.09 3.54 -29.55
CA LEU A 82 18.44 4.51 -30.45
C LEU A 82 19.11 5.89 -30.38
N GLU A 83 19.40 6.38 -29.16
CA GLU A 83 20.07 7.67 -28.97
C GLU A 83 21.50 7.66 -29.52
N LEU A 84 22.24 6.57 -29.30
CA LEU A 84 23.58 6.38 -29.86
C LEU A 84 23.54 6.35 -31.40
N THR A 85 22.57 5.63 -31.97
CA THR A 85 22.39 5.52 -33.42
C THR A 85 22.00 6.86 -34.04
N ALA A 86 21.11 7.61 -33.40
CA ALA A 86 20.74 8.96 -33.82
C ALA A 86 21.94 9.93 -33.76
N ALA A 87 22.77 9.86 -32.71
CA ALA A 87 23.98 10.66 -32.60
C ALA A 87 25.01 10.32 -33.68
N ARG A 88 25.16 9.03 -34.02
CA ARG A 88 26.01 8.57 -35.13
C ARG A 88 25.51 9.10 -36.47
N LEU A 89 24.22 8.98 -36.74
CA LEU A 89 23.60 9.50 -37.97
C LEU A 89 23.85 11.01 -38.12
N ARG A 90 23.62 11.77 -37.05
CA ARG A 90 23.84 13.22 -37.03
C ARG A 90 25.29 13.61 -37.25
N SER A 91 26.23 12.82 -36.74
CA SER A 91 27.68 13.04 -36.95
C SER A 91 28.06 12.86 -38.42
N ILE A 92 27.53 11.82 -39.07
CA ILE A 92 27.75 11.56 -40.50
C ILE A 92 27.17 12.69 -41.35
N ASP A 93 25.94 13.10 -41.09
CA ASP A 93 25.32 14.23 -41.80
C ASP A 93 26.11 15.52 -41.62
N SER A 94 26.60 15.79 -40.41
CA SER A 94 27.41 16.99 -40.13
C SER A 94 28.75 16.97 -40.89
N GLU A 95 29.41 15.81 -41.00
CA GLU A 95 30.64 15.67 -41.78
C GLU A 95 30.37 15.83 -43.28
N ALA A 96 29.27 15.27 -43.79
CA ALA A 96 28.86 15.41 -45.19
C ALA A 96 28.57 16.88 -45.54
N VAL A 97 27.86 17.59 -44.66
CA VAL A 97 27.61 19.04 -44.80
C VAL A 97 28.92 19.83 -44.76
N ALA A 98 29.83 19.50 -43.84
CA ALA A 98 31.13 20.16 -43.76
C ALA A 98 31.96 19.96 -45.04
N LYS A 99 32.02 18.74 -45.59
CA LYS A 99 32.68 18.44 -46.87
C LYS A 99 32.04 19.18 -48.04
N ALA A 100 30.71 19.21 -48.10
CA ALA A 100 29.99 19.96 -49.12
C ALA A 100 30.32 21.46 -49.04
N SER A 101 30.36 22.03 -47.83
CA SER A 101 30.69 23.44 -47.61
C SER A 101 32.15 23.79 -47.94
N ALA A 102 33.09 22.88 -47.71
CA ALA A 102 34.50 23.08 -48.09
C ALA A 102 34.70 23.12 -49.62
N GLY A 103 33.79 22.51 -50.39
CA GLY A 103 33.76 22.60 -51.85
C GLY A 103 33.08 23.86 -52.39
N LEU A 104 32.42 24.66 -51.53
CA LEU A 104 31.80 25.92 -51.94
C LEU A 104 32.85 27.04 -51.90
N VAL A 105 33.11 27.66 -53.05
CA VAL A 105 33.91 28.88 -53.12
C VAL A 105 33.04 30.05 -52.67
N SER A 106 33.55 30.87 -51.75
CA SER A 106 32.90 32.11 -51.32
C SER A 106 32.78 33.07 -52.50
N VAL A 107 31.60 33.15 -53.10
CA VAL A 107 31.28 34.18 -54.10
C VAL A 107 30.89 35.45 -53.33
N ALA A 108 31.71 36.50 -53.43
CA ALA A 108 31.33 37.82 -52.92
C ALA A 108 30.05 38.29 -53.64
N PRO A 109 29.04 38.82 -52.94
CA PRO A 109 27.83 39.30 -53.58
C PRO A 109 28.17 40.46 -54.52
N SER A 110 28.19 40.19 -55.83
CA SER A 110 28.30 41.21 -56.88
C SER A 110 26.94 41.87 -57.06
N GLY A 111 26.60 42.74 -56.11
CA GLY A 111 25.35 43.47 -56.08
C GLY A 111 25.45 44.65 -55.14
N ALA A 112 26.33 45.61 -55.47
CA ALA A 112 26.16 46.97 -54.99
C ALA A 112 24.94 47.54 -55.74
N ILE A 113 23.84 47.69 -55.01
CA ILE A 113 22.68 48.46 -55.44
C ILE A 113 23.03 49.92 -55.17
N GLU A 114 23.25 50.70 -56.23
CA GLU A 114 23.19 52.17 -56.18
C GLU A 114 21.75 52.66 -55.97
#